data_AF-A0A4U6AR38-F1
#
_entry.id   AF-A0A4U6AR38-F1
#
_cell.length_a   1.000
_cell.length_b   1.000
_cell.length_c   1.000
_cell.angle_alpha   90.00
_cell.angle_beta   90.00
_cell.angle_gamma   90.00
#
_symmetry.space_group_name_H-M   'P 1'
#
loop_
_entity.id
_entity.type
_entity.pdbx_description
1 polymer ?
#
loop_
_entity_poly.entity_id
_entity_poly.type
_entity_poly.pdbx_seq_one_letter_code
_entity_poly.pdbx_strand_id
1 'polypeptide(L)'
;MDDEMLILSVNVIPEFSDFLGVLKIKNATLGAQLFKSVYDHIFVASTDLRREYDRYYCVEYPSLSQYLQCAHDVYLEEDELEKNHILEFRQDSGLMNDAYEDNILETVVDCIRKLEDEYEN
;
A
#
# COMPACT_ATOMS: atom_id res chain seq x y z
N MET A 1 -2.68 -0.34 22.30
CA MET A 1 -2.33 -1.13 21.10
C MET A 1 -1.57 -0.16 20.25
N ASP A 2 -0.31 -0.44 19.99
CA ASP A 2 0.53 0.46 19.19
C ASP A 2 0.07 0.34 17.74
N ASP A 3 -0.32 1.45 17.14
CA ASP A 3 -0.65 1.53 15.72
C ASP A 3 0.64 1.27 14.93
N GLU A 4 0.76 0.10 14.30
CA GLU A 4 1.94 -0.26 13.51
C GLU A 4 1.90 0.44 12.15
N MET A 5 2.99 1.10 11.77
CA MET A 5 3.14 1.71 10.45
C MET A 5 3.54 0.63 9.44
N LEU A 6 2.79 0.52 8.35
CA LEU A 6 3.03 -0.46 7.29
C LEU A 6 3.50 0.23 6.02
N ILE A 7 4.37 -0.45 5.29
CA ILE A 7 4.93 -0.01 4.02
C ILE A 7 4.51 -0.98 2.92
N LEU A 8 4.09 -0.44 1.78
CA LEU A 8 3.75 -1.19 0.58
C LEU A 8 4.35 -0.49 -0.65
N SER A 9 5.29 -1.13 -1.32
CA SER A 9 5.84 -0.64 -2.59
C SER A 9 5.01 -1.18 -3.74
N VAL A 10 4.61 -0.30 -4.67
CA VAL A 10 3.87 -0.68 -5.88
C VAL A 10 4.28 0.13 -7.11
N ASN A 11 4.22 -0.49 -8.29
CA ASN A 11 4.41 0.14 -9.59
C ASN A 11 3.17 0.89 -10.06
N VAL A 12 1.98 0.41 -9.69
CA VAL A 12 0.70 0.99 -10.10
C VAL A 12 -0.26 0.96 -8.92
N ILE A 13 -0.94 2.08 -8.67
CA ILE A 13 -2.10 2.12 -7.78
C ILE A 13 -3.31 1.65 -8.59
N PRO A 14 -3.88 0.46 -8.31
CA PRO A 14 -4.97 -0.08 -9.11
C PRO A 14 -6.25 0.74 -8.94
N GLU A 15 -7.11 0.80 -9.96
CA GLU A 15 -8.45 1.35 -9.76
C GLU A 15 -9.27 0.45 -8.83
N PHE A 16 -10.23 1.04 -8.11
CA PHE A 16 -11.04 0.29 -7.15
C PHE A 16 -11.81 -0.88 -7.79
N SER A 17 -12.25 -0.74 -9.04
CA SER A 17 -12.92 -1.84 -9.76
C SER A 17 -12.00 -3.02 -10.03
N ASP A 18 -10.74 -2.76 -10.36
CA ASP A 18 -9.75 -3.80 -10.66
C ASP A 18 -9.35 -4.51 -9.38
N PHE A 19 -9.16 -3.74 -8.31
CA PHE A 19 -8.96 -4.25 -6.96
C PHE A 19 -10.07 -5.23 -6.52
N LEU A 20 -11.33 -4.86 -6.70
CA LEU A 20 -12.46 -5.76 -6.41
C LEU A 20 -12.50 -6.97 -7.34
N GLY A 21 -12.15 -6.78 -8.62
CA GLY A 21 -12.12 -7.83 -9.63
C GLY A 21 -11.17 -8.97 -9.25
N VAL A 22 -9.97 -8.65 -8.78
CA VAL A 22 -8.96 -9.63 -8.37
C VAL A 22 -9.37 -10.37 -7.10
N LEU A 23 -10.04 -9.68 -6.18
CA LEU A 23 -10.66 -10.28 -5.00
C LEU A 23 -11.91 -11.11 -5.33
N LYS A 24 -12.34 -11.14 -6.60
CA LYS A 24 -13.55 -11.82 -7.09
C LYS A 24 -14.82 -11.32 -6.40
N ILE A 25 -14.83 -10.06 -5.98
CA ILE A 25 -15.96 -9.41 -5.32
C ILE A 25 -16.79 -8.67 -6.36
N LYS A 26 -18.12 -8.86 -6.30
CA LYS A 26 -19.03 -8.12 -7.18
C LYS A 26 -19.21 -6.69 -6.69
N ASN A 27 -19.16 -5.75 -7.63
CA ASN A 27 -19.51 -4.34 -7.40
C ASN A 27 -20.91 -4.22 -6.77
N ALA A 28 -21.07 -3.23 -5.88
CA ALA A 28 -22.33 -2.90 -5.18
C ALA A 28 -22.86 -3.96 -4.19
N THR A 29 -21.99 -4.81 -3.63
CA THR A 29 -22.31 -5.70 -2.51
C THR A 29 -21.87 -5.11 -1.17
N LEU A 30 -22.38 -5.64 -0.04
CA LEU A 30 -21.88 -5.29 1.30
C LEU A 30 -20.36 -5.56 1.42
N GLY A 31 -19.87 -6.63 0.78
CA GLY A 31 -18.42 -6.89 0.67
C GLY A 31 -17.69 -5.76 -0.05
N ALA A 32 -18.22 -5.22 -1.15
CA ALA A 32 -17.61 -4.09 -1.84
C ALA A 32 -17.50 -2.83 -0.96
N GLN A 33 -18.45 -2.58 -0.06
CA GLN A 33 -18.35 -1.44 0.88
C GLN A 33 -17.24 -1.62 1.91
N LEU A 34 -17.09 -2.83 2.43
CA LEU A 34 -16.03 -3.17 3.36
C LEU A 34 -14.64 -3.03 2.73
N PHE A 35 -14.46 -3.58 1.54
CA PHE A 35 -13.21 -3.48 0.79
C PHE A 35 -12.96 -2.07 0.23
N LYS A 36 -13.98 -1.22 0.13
CA LYS A 36 -13.80 0.20 -0.19
C LYS A 36 -13.05 0.91 0.93
N SER A 37 -13.42 0.67 2.18
CA SER A 37 -12.70 1.23 3.32
C SER A 37 -11.24 0.76 3.35
N VAL A 38 -10.99 -0.52 3.08
CA VAL A 38 -9.62 -1.08 3.00
C VAL A 38 -8.83 -0.42 1.87
N TYR A 39 -9.42 -0.32 0.68
CA TYR A 39 -8.80 0.33 -0.47
C TYR A 39 -8.47 1.80 -0.19
N ASP A 40 -9.42 2.55 0.35
CA ASP A 40 -9.23 3.97 0.67
C ASP A 40 -8.13 4.14 1.70
N HIS A 41 -8.06 3.24 2.68
CA HIS A 41 -7.02 3.25 3.70
C HIS A 41 -5.62 2.99 3.14
N ILE A 42 -5.47 2.01 2.25
CA ILE A 42 -4.16 1.61 1.68
C ILE A 42 -3.70 2.56 0.56
N PHE A 43 -4.62 3.04 -0.29
CA PHE A 43 -4.24 3.73 -1.54
C PHE A 43 -4.63 5.21 -1.60
N VAL A 44 -5.57 5.65 -0.77
CA VAL A 44 -6.07 7.05 -0.82
C VAL A 44 -5.60 7.84 0.39
N ALA A 45 -5.61 7.24 1.58
CA ALA A 45 -5.17 7.85 2.82
C ALA A 45 -3.68 7.64 3.11
N SER A 46 -3.01 6.76 2.37
CA SER A 46 -1.58 6.52 2.49
C SER A 46 -0.74 7.68 1.98
N THR A 47 0.49 7.73 2.46
CA THR A 47 1.49 8.72 2.06
C THR A 47 2.48 8.07 1.11
N ASP A 48 2.67 8.65 -0.08
CA ASP A 48 3.66 8.18 -1.05
C ASP A 48 5.04 8.78 -0.75
N LEU A 49 5.86 8.03 -0.02
CA LEU A 49 7.16 8.44 0.47
C LEU A 49 8.16 8.74 -0.65
N ARG A 50 8.04 8.04 -1.80
CA ARG A 50 8.88 8.34 -2.97
C ARG A 50 8.56 9.72 -3.52
N ARG A 51 7.27 10.04 -3.68
CA ARG A 51 6.84 11.38 -4.13
C ARG A 51 7.20 12.48 -3.14
N GLU A 52 7.08 12.22 -1.84
CA GLU A 52 7.51 13.19 -0.83
C GLU A 52 9.01 13.44 -0.88
N TYR A 53 9.81 12.38 -1.01
CA TYR A 53 11.24 12.48 -1.18
C TYR A 53 11.60 13.34 -2.39
N ASP A 54 11.09 12.99 -3.58
CA ASP A 54 11.40 13.70 -4.82
C ASP A 54 11.03 15.18 -4.74
N ARG A 55 9.95 15.51 -4.02
CA ARG A 55 9.42 16.87 -3.95
C ARG A 55 10.08 17.74 -2.87
N TYR A 56 10.44 17.17 -1.73
CA TYR A 56 10.82 17.93 -0.55
C TYR A 56 12.16 17.53 0.05
N TYR A 57 12.50 16.24 0.04
CA TYR A 57 13.62 15.71 0.83
C TYR A 57 14.84 15.29 0.01
N CYS A 58 14.76 15.34 -1.33
CA CYS A 58 15.88 15.04 -2.23
C CYS A 58 17.08 15.99 -2.09
N VAL A 59 16.89 17.14 -1.43
CA VAL A 59 17.97 18.09 -1.11
C VAL A 59 18.62 17.83 0.25
N GLU A 60 17.91 17.15 1.16
CA GLU A 60 18.36 16.85 2.51
C GLU A 60 19.01 15.47 2.58
N TYR A 61 18.46 14.51 1.83
CA TYR A 61 18.93 13.14 1.77
C TYR A 61 19.50 12.83 0.38
N PRO A 62 20.75 12.36 0.27
CA PRO A 62 21.40 11.96 -0.98
C PRO A 62 20.68 10.90 -1.82
N SER A 63 19.88 10.04 -1.19
CA SER A 63 19.12 8.98 -1.85
C SER A 63 17.78 8.72 -1.16
N LEU A 64 16.84 8.14 -1.92
CA LEU A 64 15.55 7.68 -1.39
C LEU A 64 15.74 6.66 -0.26
N SER A 65 16.67 5.72 -0.42
CA SER A 65 16.98 4.72 0.61
C SER A 65 17.44 5.37 1.92
N GLN A 66 18.25 6.42 1.85
CA GLN A 66 18.72 7.13 3.04
C GLN A 66 17.60 7.92 3.71
N TYR A 67 16.71 8.53 2.92
CA TYR A 67 15.50 9.17 3.44
C TYR A 67 14.62 8.18 4.22
N LEU A 68 14.31 7.03 3.62
CA LEU A 68 13.47 6.00 4.26
C LEU A 68 14.09 5.48 5.56
N GLN A 69 15.38 5.19 5.56
CA GLN A 69 16.08 4.69 6.75
C GLN A 69 16.16 5.75 7.86
N CYS A 70 16.52 6.98 7.52
CA CYS A 70 16.78 8.00 8.54
C CYS A 70 15.51 8.69 9.05
N ALA A 71 14.49 8.88 8.20
CA ALA A 71 13.28 9.61 8.57
C ALA A 71 12.12 8.67 8.98
N HIS A 72 12.07 7.46 8.42
CA HIS A 72 10.96 6.52 8.64
C HIS A 72 11.38 5.20 9.33
N ASP A 73 12.68 4.97 9.55
CA ASP A 73 13.23 3.69 10.05
C ASP A 73 12.86 2.48 9.18
N VAL A 74 12.73 2.72 7.86
CA VAL A 74 12.32 1.73 6.86
C VAL A 74 13.52 1.27 6.03
N TYR A 75 13.67 -0.05 5.91
CA TYR A 75 14.70 -0.69 5.10
C TYR A 75 14.02 -1.50 4.00
N LEU A 76 14.22 -1.08 2.75
CA LEU A 76 13.71 -1.77 1.57
C LEU A 76 14.87 -2.31 0.74
N GLU A 77 14.62 -3.45 0.09
CA GLU A 77 15.52 -4.03 -0.91
C GLU A 77 15.52 -3.19 -2.20
N GLU A 78 16.51 -3.40 -3.06
CA GLU A 78 16.67 -2.58 -4.29
C GLU A 78 15.47 -2.68 -5.24
N ASP A 79 14.89 -3.87 -5.38
CA ASP A 79 13.71 -4.12 -6.22
C ASP A 79 12.46 -3.39 -5.72
N GLU A 80 12.25 -3.36 -4.40
CA GLU A 80 11.18 -2.59 -3.76
C GLU A 80 11.41 -1.08 -3.91
N LEU A 81 12.67 -0.64 -3.80
CA LEU A 81 13.04 0.76 -4.03
C LEU A 81 12.81 1.19 -5.48
N GLU A 82 12.93 0.29 -6.46
CA GLU A 82 12.70 0.60 -7.87
C GLU A 82 11.22 0.82 -8.23
N LYS A 83 10.29 0.43 -7.36
CA LYS A 83 8.85 0.64 -7.56
C LYS A 83 8.48 2.13 -7.63
N ASN A 84 7.47 2.44 -8.44
CA ASN A 84 7.03 3.83 -8.69
C ASN A 84 6.40 4.53 -7.48
N HIS A 85 5.85 3.77 -6.53
CA HIS A 85 5.17 4.26 -5.34
C HIS A 85 5.66 3.49 -4.12
N ILE A 86 5.89 4.19 -3.02
CA ILE A 86 6.20 3.58 -1.72
C ILE A 86 5.19 4.15 -0.73
N LEU A 87 4.16 3.36 -0.44
CA LEU A 87 2.99 3.79 0.32
C LEU A 87 3.18 3.47 1.80
N GLU A 88 3.12 4.50 2.63
CA GLU A 88 3.10 4.39 4.09
C GLU A 88 1.67 4.60 4.60
N PHE A 89 1.16 3.65 5.39
CA PHE A 89 -0.15 3.73 6.01
C PHE A 89 -0.15 3.09 7.40
N ARG A 90 -1.04 3.55 8.26
CA ARG A 90 -1.19 2.99 9.61
C ARG A 90 -1.97 1.70 9.56
N GLN A 91 -1.66 0.72 10.40
CA GLN A 91 -2.58 -0.37 10.63
C GLN A 91 -3.73 0.12 11.52
N ASP A 92 -4.91 0.38 10.93
CA ASP A 92 -6.10 0.70 11.72
C ASP A 92 -6.71 -0.60 12.22
N SER A 93 -6.42 -0.97 13.47
CA SER A 93 -6.93 -2.19 14.11
C SER A 93 -8.46 -2.31 14.12
N GLY A 94 -9.24 -1.23 14.03
CA GLY A 94 -10.71 -1.30 13.97
C GLY A 94 -11.21 -1.65 12.57
N LEU A 95 -10.69 -0.95 11.57
CA LEU A 95 -10.94 -1.25 10.16
C LEU A 95 -10.41 -2.65 9.81
N MET A 96 -9.26 -3.00 10.41
CA MET A 96 -8.54 -4.27 10.35
C MET A 96 -9.10 -5.37 11.25
N ASN A 97 -10.19 -5.15 12.01
CA ASN A 97 -10.89 -6.21 12.77
C ASN A 97 -12.32 -6.40 12.24
N ASP A 98 -13.01 -5.32 11.88
CA ASP A 98 -14.39 -5.39 11.37
C ASP A 98 -14.48 -6.08 9.98
N ALA A 99 -13.37 -6.12 9.24
CA ALA A 99 -13.26 -6.85 7.97
C ALA A 99 -12.55 -8.22 8.04
N TYR A 100 -11.96 -8.60 9.17
CA TYR A 100 -10.76 -9.44 9.16
C TYR A 100 -10.91 -10.71 10.01
N GLU A 101 -11.10 -11.83 9.34
CA GLU A 101 -10.45 -13.07 9.77
C GLU A 101 -8.96 -12.98 9.34
N ASP A 102 -8.05 -13.48 10.19
CA ASP A 102 -6.58 -13.25 10.26
C ASP A 102 -5.74 -13.28 8.95
N ASN A 103 -6.29 -13.59 7.76
CA ASN A 103 -5.52 -13.85 6.53
C ASN A 103 -5.83 -12.90 5.35
N ILE A 104 -6.66 -11.86 5.53
CA ILE A 104 -7.11 -11.01 4.42
C ILE A 104 -6.09 -9.91 4.05
N LEU A 105 -5.31 -9.35 4.97
CA LEU A 105 -4.25 -8.39 4.60
C LEU A 105 -3.22 -9.03 3.68
N GLU A 106 -2.78 -10.25 4.01
CA GLU A 106 -1.91 -11.05 3.15
C GLU A 106 -2.58 -11.34 1.80
N THR A 107 -3.87 -11.71 1.80
CA THR A 107 -4.64 -11.89 0.57
C THR A 107 -4.71 -10.61 -0.27
N VAL A 108 -4.90 -9.45 0.35
CA VAL A 108 -4.97 -8.15 -0.31
C VAL A 108 -3.62 -7.78 -0.90
N VAL A 109 -2.53 -7.94 -0.15
CA VAL A 109 -1.16 -7.73 -0.63
C VAL A 109 -0.83 -8.70 -1.77
N ASP A 110 -1.21 -9.97 -1.65
CA ASP A 110 -1.03 -10.96 -2.72
C ASP A 110 -1.86 -10.63 -3.97
N CYS A 111 -3.07 -10.09 -3.80
CA CYS A 111 -3.88 -9.61 -4.90
C CYS A 111 -3.24 -8.38 -5.57
N ILE A 112 -2.64 -7.49 -4.80
CA ILE A 112 -1.89 -6.34 -5.31
C ILE A 112 -0.67 -6.82 -6.09
N ARG A 113 0.11 -7.76 -5.55
CA ARG A 113 1.25 -8.38 -6.26
C ARG A 113 0.83 -9.03 -7.57
N LYS A 114 -0.30 -9.75 -7.59
CA LYS A 114 -0.85 -10.31 -8.84
C LYS A 114 -1.22 -9.23 -9.86
N LEU A 115 -1.73 -8.10 -9.42
CA LEU A 115 -1.98 -6.96 -10.31
C LEU A 115 -0.67 -6.43 -10.88
N GLU A 116 0.37 -6.32 -10.06
CA GLU A 116 1.69 -5.89 -10.54
C GLU A 116 2.25 -6.81 -11.63
N ASP A 117 2.18 -8.13 -11.42
CA ASP A 117 2.60 -9.13 -12.41
C ASP A 117 1.85 -9.00 -13.74
N GLU A 118 0.57 -8.60 -13.70
CA GLU A 118 -0.25 -8.35 -14.89
C GLU A 118 0.16 -7.04 -15.62
N TYR A 119 0.69 -6.05 -14.90
CA TYR A 119 1.14 -4.77 -15.46
C TYR A 119 2.62 -4.75 -15.90
N GLU A 120 3.44 -5.72 -15.45
CA GLU A 120 4.86 -5.86 -15.83
C GLU A 120 5.08 -6.68 -17.12
N ASN A 121 4.02 -7.25 -17.73
CA ASN A 121 4.04 -7.98 -19.02
C ASN A 121 3.61 -7.12 -20.22
#